data_AF-A0A1F3MA49-F1
#
_entry.id   AF-A0A1F3MA49-F1
#
_cell.length_a   1.000
_cell.length_b   1.000
_cell.length_c   1.000
_cell.angle_alpha   90.00
_cell.angle_beta   90.00
_cell.angle_gamma   90.00
#
_symmetry.space_group_name_H-M   'P 1'
#
loop_
_entity.id
_entity.type
_entity.pdbx_description
1 polymer ?
#
loop_
_entity_poly.entity_id
_entity_poly.type
_entity_poly.pdbx_seq_one_letter_code
_entity_poly.pdbx_strand_id
1 'polypeptide(L)'
;MRFFVFKTPKPKSFTYIPRYYDPDKLALEQKKAAMGLDSTLTHHEQIRLQMSRRWRRGSSVQEGTPMSKVITYAIYATLILGSVYLIMFTDFIERLLSAFGVTH
;
A
#
# COMPACT_ATOMS: atom_id res chain seq x y z
N MET A 1 -44.37 -34.06 -50.25
CA MET A 1 -43.66 -32.79 -49.94
C MET A 1 -44.24 -32.23 -48.65
N ARG A 2 -43.42 -32.00 -47.62
CA ARG A 2 -43.87 -31.50 -46.31
C ARG A 2 -43.57 -30.01 -46.21
N PHE A 3 -44.60 -29.17 -46.25
CA PHE A 3 -44.48 -27.72 -46.08
C PHE A 3 -44.45 -27.38 -44.57
N PHE A 4 -43.36 -26.78 -44.12
CA PHE A 4 -43.24 -26.25 -42.76
C PHE A 4 -43.44 -24.74 -42.79
N VAL A 5 -44.54 -24.26 -42.20
CA VAL A 5 -44.96 -22.84 -42.23
C VAL A 5 -44.56 -22.06 -40.96
N PHE A 6 -43.95 -22.71 -39.97
CA PHE A 6 -43.59 -22.04 -38.71
C PHE A 6 -42.07 -21.96 -38.54
N LYS A 7 -41.49 -20.81 -38.91
CA LYS A 7 -40.10 -20.46 -38.61
C LYS A 7 -40.10 -19.64 -37.31
N THR A 8 -39.65 -20.21 -36.20
CA THR A 8 -39.54 -19.46 -34.94
C THR A 8 -38.46 -18.38 -35.08
N PRO A 9 -38.77 -17.10 -34.81
CA PRO A 9 -37.76 -16.05 -34.82
C PRO A 9 -36.76 -16.33 -33.67
N LYS A 10 -35.49 -16.01 -33.90
CA LYS A 10 -34.49 -16.11 -32.84
C LYS A 10 -34.90 -15.19 -31.68
N PRO A 11 -34.86 -15.65 -30.42
CA PRO A 11 -35.21 -14.82 -29.27
C PRO A 11 -34.29 -13.60 -29.21
N LYS A 12 -34.86 -12.45 -28.85
CA LYS A 12 -34.09 -11.22 -28.65
C LYS A 12 -33.21 -11.40 -27.41
N SER A 13 -31.90 -11.36 -27.57
CA SER A 13 -30.97 -11.40 -26.44
C SER A 13 -31.13 -10.13 -25.60
N PHE A 14 -31.24 -10.29 -24.28
CA PHE A 14 -31.20 -9.17 -23.33
C PHE A 14 -29.89 -9.24 -22.53
N THR A 15 -29.29 -8.09 -22.29
CA THR A 15 -28.13 -7.98 -21.38
C THR A 15 -28.66 -7.76 -19.97
N TYR A 16 -28.64 -8.79 -19.14
CA TYR A 16 -29.04 -8.71 -17.74
C TYR A 16 -27.90 -8.17 -16.89
N ILE A 17 -28.12 -7.04 -16.21
CA ILE A 17 -27.20 -6.53 -15.20
C ILE A 17 -27.67 -7.07 -13.84
N PRO A 18 -26.92 -7.97 -13.19
CA PRO A 18 -27.31 -8.52 -11.91
C PRO A 18 -27.33 -7.45 -10.82
N ARG A 19 -28.17 -7.64 -9.78
CA ARG A 19 -28.29 -6.70 -8.66
C ARG A 19 -26.98 -6.43 -7.91
N TYR A 20 -26.06 -7.40 -7.93
CA TYR A 20 -24.71 -7.32 -7.32
C TYR A 20 -23.61 -7.03 -8.35
N TYR A 21 -23.96 -6.37 -9.45
CA TYR A 21 -23.00 -5.91 -10.45
C TYR A 21 -22.09 -4.83 -9.87
N ASP A 22 -20.79 -5.07 -9.94
CA ASP A 22 -19.75 -4.13 -9.51
C ASP A 22 -18.95 -3.71 -10.76
N PRO A 23 -19.13 -2.47 -11.25
CA PRO A 23 -18.49 -2.02 -12.48
C PRO A 23 -16.96 -2.06 -12.39
N ASP A 24 -16.42 -1.84 -11.19
CA ASP A 24 -14.98 -1.76 -10.97
C ASP A 24 -14.34 -3.14 -11.08
N LYS A 25 -15.02 -4.19 -10.61
CA LYS A 25 -14.55 -5.57 -10.74
C LYS A 25 -14.42 -5.98 -12.20
N LEU A 26 -15.40 -5.62 -13.03
CA LEU A 26 -15.36 -5.95 -14.46
C LEU A 26 -14.28 -5.16 -15.20
N ALA A 27 -14.08 -3.88 -14.88
CA ALA A 27 -12.98 -3.12 -15.46
C ALA A 27 -11.62 -3.74 -15.12
N LEU A 28 -11.46 -4.25 -13.89
CA LEU A 28 -10.25 -4.97 -13.48
C LEU A 28 -10.11 -6.33 -14.18
N GLU A 29 -11.19 -7.07 -14.36
CA GLU A 29 -11.18 -8.34 -15.11
C GLU A 29 -10.86 -8.12 -16.58
N GLN A 30 -11.43 -7.10 -17.22
CA GLN A 30 -11.12 -6.72 -18.59
C GLN A 30 -9.66 -6.31 -18.75
N LYS A 31 -9.11 -5.54 -17.79
CA LYS A 31 -7.68 -5.18 -17.80
C LYS A 31 -6.78 -6.42 -17.64
N LYS A 32 -7.16 -7.38 -16.79
CA LYS A 32 -6.42 -8.64 -16.65
C LYS A 32 -6.44 -9.47 -17.94
N ALA A 33 -7.62 -9.61 -18.55
CA ALA A 33 -7.79 -10.32 -19.81
C ALA A 33 -6.99 -9.65 -20.94
N ALA A 34 -7.02 -8.31 -21.03
CA ALA A 34 -6.24 -7.55 -22.01
C ALA A 34 -4.72 -7.71 -21.83
N MET A 35 -4.25 -7.98 -20.61
CA MET A 35 -2.86 -8.28 -20.30
C MET A 35 -2.48 -9.76 -20.52
N GLY A 36 -3.41 -10.61 -20.98
CA GLY A 36 -3.18 -12.04 -21.14
C GLY A 36 -2.96 -12.79 -19.81
N LEU A 37 -3.36 -12.18 -18.69
CA LEU A 37 -3.28 -12.75 -17.35
C LEU A 37 -4.54 -13.58 -17.03
N ASP A 38 -5.07 -14.31 -18.01
CA ASP A 38 -6.16 -15.26 -17.83
C ASP A 38 -5.60 -16.48 -17.12
N SER A 39 -5.49 -16.30 -15.81
CA SER A 39 -4.70 -17.16 -14.97
C SER A 39 -5.56 -18.37 -14.62
N THR A 40 -5.48 -19.43 -15.42
CA THR A 40 -5.76 -20.80 -14.97
C THR A 40 -4.72 -21.19 -13.92
N LEU A 41 -4.71 -20.49 -12.79
CA LEU A 41 -3.78 -20.73 -11.69
C LEU A 41 -4.06 -22.11 -11.14
N THR A 42 -3.02 -22.89 -11.01
CA THR A 42 -3.09 -24.15 -10.27
C THR A 42 -3.51 -23.83 -8.83
N HIS A 43 -4.27 -24.71 -8.19
CA HIS A 43 -4.76 -24.50 -6.81
C HIS A 43 -3.65 -24.04 -5.84
N HIS A 44 -2.44 -24.58 -5.99
CA HIS A 44 -1.27 -24.20 -5.21
C HIS A 44 -0.80 -22.75 -5.42
N GLU A 45 -0.85 -22.26 -6.66
CA GLU A 45 -0.47 -20.88 -7.00
C GLU A 45 -1.49 -19.89 -6.45
N GLN A 46 -2.77 -20.26 -6.45
CA GLN A 46 -3.82 -19.46 -5.83
C GLN A 46 -3.57 -19.28 -4.33
N ILE A 47 -3.23 -20.36 -3.63
CA ILE A 47 -2.90 -20.32 -2.19
C ILE A 47 -1.69 -19.42 -1.94
N ARG A 48 -0.61 -19.57 -2.72
CA ARG A 48 0.59 -18.74 -2.60
C ARG A 48 0.28 -17.25 -2.81
N LEU A 49 -0.55 -16.91 -3.80
CA LEU A 49 -0.97 -15.53 -4.06
C LEU A 49 -1.85 -14.97 -2.94
N GLN A 50 -2.71 -15.78 -2.33
CA GLN A 50 -3.49 -15.36 -1.17
C GLN A 50 -2.60 -15.10 0.05
N MET A 51 -1.61 -15.97 0.31
CA MET A 51 -0.64 -15.79 1.38
C MET A 51 0.19 -14.52 1.19
N SER A 52 0.74 -14.30 -0.01
CA SER A 52 1.56 -13.11 -0.30
C SER A 52 0.77 -11.81 -0.16
N ARG A 53 -0.50 -11.78 -0.59
CA ARG A 53 -1.40 -10.63 -0.39
C ARG A 53 -1.66 -10.36 1.09
N ARG A 54 -1.92 -11.39 1.90
CA ARG A 54 -2.15 -11.25 3.34
C ARG A 54 -0.92 -10.70 4.05
N TRP A 55 0.26 -11.22 3.72
CA TRP A 55 1.52 -10.75 4.31
C TRP A 55 1.84 -9.31 3.91
N ARG A 56 1.65 -8.93 2.64
CA ARG A 56 1.82 -7.55 2.19
C ARG A 56 0.84 -6.59 2.88
N ARG A 57 -0.39 -7.03 3.14
CA ARG A 57 -1.38 -6.21 3.87
C ARG A 57 -0.99 -5.97 5.32
N GLY A 58 -0.24 -6.88 5.94
CA GLY A 58 0.34 -6.66 7.27
C GLY A 58 1.49 -5.67 7.27
N SER A 59 2.32 -5.66 6.21
CA SER A 59 3.47 -4.75 6.11
C SER A 59 3.14 -3.36 5.57
N SER A 60 2.04 -3.20 4.81
CA SER A 60 1.64 -1.91 4.23
C SER A 60 0.80 -1.03 5.17
N VAL A 61 0.54 -1.45 6.41
CA VAL A 61 -0.22 -0.67 7.40
C VAL A 61 0.65 0.35 8.13
N GLN A 62 1.96 0.40 7.85
CA GLN A 62 2.84 1.45 8.35
C GLN A 62 2.96 2.63 7.36
N GLU A 63 1.85 3.08 6.76
CA GLU A 63 1.80 4.47 6.30
C GLU A 63 1.83 5.33 7.56
N GLY A 64 3.02 5.78 7.96
CA GLY A 64 3.24 6.55 9.17
C GLY A 64 2.22 7.67 9.26
N THR A 65 1.36 7.60 10.27
CA THR A 65 0.31 8.59 10.49
C THR A 65 0.95 9.98 10.53
N PRO A 66 0.24 11.06 10.15
CA PRO A 66 0.81 12.41 10.22
C PRO A 66 1.37 12.73 11.62
N MET A 67 0.80 12.11 12.66
CA MET A 67 1.28 12.20 14.03
C MET A 67 2.68 11.59 14.23
N SER A 68 3.02 10.48 13.58
CA SER A 68 4.35 9.86 13.73
C SER A 68 5.45 10.80 13.23
N LYS A 69 5.19 11.53 12.12
CA LYS A 69 6.12 12.54 11.59
C LYS A 69 6.33 13.70 12.56
N VAL A 70 5.24 14.18 13.18
CA VAL A 70 5.31 15.27 14.19
C VAL A 70 6.17 14.83 15.39
N ILE A 71 5.98 13.62 15.89
CA ILE A 71 6.77 13.07 16.99
C ILE A 71 8.25 12.99 16.60
N THR A 72 8.57 12.49 15.40
CA THR A 72 9.95 12.44 14.91
C THR A 72 10.59 13.83 14.85
N TYR A 73 9.88 14.84 14.33
CA TYR A 73 10.39 16.21 14.29
C TYR A 73 10.57 16.82 15.69
N ALA A 74 9.67 16.54 16.63
CA ALA A 74 9.80 17.01 18.01
C ALA A 74 11.06 16.45 18.69
N ILE A 75 11.38 15.16 18.47
CA ILE A 75 12.59 14.53 18.99
C ILE A 75 13.84 15.23 18.42
N TYR A 76 13.89 15.45 17.10
CA TYR A 76 15.01 16.15 16.47
C TYR A 76 15.16 17.59 16.98
N ALA A 77 14.06 18.33 17.08
CA ALA A 77 14.08 19.70 17.59
C ALA A 77 14.64 19.75 19.01
N THR A 78 14.21 18.84 19.89
CA THR A 78 14.68 18.77 21.28
C THR A 78 16.17 18.43 21.37
N LEU A 79 16.65 17.49 20.54
CA LEU A 79 18.07 17.15 20.49
C LEU A 79 18.95 18.31 20.02
N ILE A 80 18.51 19.04 18.99
CA ILE A 80 19.26 20.19 18.45
C ILE A 80 19.26 21.35 19.43
N LEU A 81 18.10 21.72 19.99
CA LEU A 81 18.02 22.79 20.99
C LEU A 81 18.80 22.44 22.26
N GLY A 82 18.71 21.19 22.72
CA GLY A 82 19.45 20.71 23.87
C GLY A 82 20.96 20.74 23.66
N SER A 83 21.44 20.33 22.48
CA SER A 83 22.88 20.35 22.17
C SER A 83 23.40 21.79 22.06
N VAL A 84 22.68 22.68 21.38
CA VAL A 84 23.05 24.10 21.27
C VAL A 84 23.07 24.76 22.64
N TYR A 85 22.08 24.49 23.50
CA TYR A 85 22.03 25.02 24.85
C TYR A 85 23.22 24.55 25.70
N LEU A 86 23.53 23.26 25.68
CA LEU A 86 24.69 22.71 26.39
C LEU A 86 26.02 23.31 25.94
N ILE A 87 26.17 23.59 24.64
CA ILE A 87 27.39 24.19 24.09
C ILE A 87 27.50 25.69 24.44
N MET A 88 26.39 26.44 24.38
CA MET A 88 26.42 27.91 24.51
C MET A 88 26.32 28.41 25.95
N PHE A 89 25.61 27.70 26.83
CA PHE A 89 25.30 28.18 28.18
C PHE A 89 26.01 27.43 29.31
N THR A 90 26.79 26.40 28.99
CA THR A 90 27.52 25.62 30.00
C THR A 90 29.00 25.64 29.67
N ASP A 91 29.87 25.75 30.68
CA ASP A 91 31.33 25.54 30.56
C ASP A 91 31.69 24.08 30.23
N PHE A 92 30.75 23.32 29.65
CA PHE A 92 30.91 21.91 29.35
C PHE A 92 32.08 21.69 28.40
N ILE A 93 32.22 22.53 27.38
CA ILE A 93 33.33 22.47 26.43
C ILE A 93 34.66 22.80 27.13
N GLU A 94 34.69 23.82 27.98
CA GLU A 94 35.89 24.20 28.74
C GLU A 94 36.30 23.10 29.72
N ARG A 95 35.35 22.52 30.45
CA ARG A 95 35.56 21.39 31.37
C ARG A 95 35.98 20.11 30.65
N LEU A 96 35.44 19.88 29.45
CA LEU A 96 35.81 18.75 28.61
C LEU A 96 37.23 18.92 28.08
N LEU A 97 37.58 20.11 27.57
CA LEU A 97 38.94 20.44 27.13
C LEU A 97 39.96 20.41 28.28
N SER A 98 39.59 20.86 29.48
CA SER A 98 40.44 20.76 30.66
C SER A 98 40.62 19.32 31.12
N ALA A 99 39.59 18.48 31.02
CA ALA A 99 39.70 17.04 31.33
C ALA A 99 40.61 16.30 30.34
N PHE A 100 40.68 16.76 29.10
CA PHE A 100 41.63 16.24 28.09
C PHE A 100 43.01 16.91 28.14
N GLY A 101 43.26 17.83 29.09
CA GLY A 101 44.57 18.43 29.32
C GLY A 101 45.06 19.36 28.20
N VAL A 102 44.15 19.87 27.37
CA VAL A 102 44.49 20.69 26.19
C VAL A 102 44.67 22.17 26.55
N THR A 103 44.14 22.63 27.69
CA THR A 103 44.25 24.02 28.15
C THR A 103 44.90 24.07 29.53
N HIS A 104 46.08 24.69 29.60
CA HIS A 104 46.68 25.20 30.84
C HIS A 104 46.02 26.51 31.26
#